data_AF-M3GSK9-F1
#
_entry.id   AF-M3GSK9-F1
#
_cell.length_a   1.000
_cell.length_b   1.000
_cell.length_c   1.000
_cell.angle_alpha   90.00
_cell.angle_beta   90.00
_cell.angle_gamma   90.00
#
_symmetry.space_group_name_H-M   'P 1'
#
loop_
_entity.id
_entity.type
_entity.pdbx_description
1 polymer ?
#
loop_
_entity_poly.entity_id
_entity_poly.type
_entity_poly.pdbx_seq_one_letter_code
_entity_poly.pdbx_strand_id
1 'polypeptide(L)'
;MIVADELVCISTDEGYGKNMIFAVNLKDGVEVWKIKIPNLRSNLVCIGTTIYCVDAKYGFHRIDLATGATIQSVKLFKDRPVTNNAPDTYLVSDGEILLVTYQYHLFASDALGF
;
A
#
# COMPACT_ATOMS: atom_id res chain seq x y z
N MET A 1 -3.92 2.56 -8.69
CA MET A 1 -5.23 3.21 -8.47
C MET A 1 -6.20 2.13 -8.00
N ILE A 2 -7.00 2.43 -6.99
CA ILE A 2 -8.11 1.59 -6.54
C ILE A 2 -9.39 2.36 -6.85
N VAL A 3 -10.42 1.67 -7.32
CA VAL A 3 -11.79 2.18 -7.38
C VAL A 3 -12.62 1.22 -6.55
N ALA A 4 -13.15 1.69 -5.43
CA ALA A 4 -13.92 0.88 -4.50
C ALA A 4 -14.96 1.76 -3.81
N ASP A 5 -16.17 1.22 -3.64
CA ASP A 5 -17.34 1.95 -3.14
C ASP A 5 -17.56 3.26 -3.92
N GLU A 6 -17.42 4.40 -3.24
CA GLU A 6 -17.55 5.76 -3.81
C GLU A 6 -16.20 6.49 -3.88
N LEU A 7 -15.09 5.77 -3.72
CA LEU A 7 -13.75 6.35 -3.65
C LEU A 7 -12.86 5.89 -4.80
N VAL A 8 -12.05 6.82 -5.29
CA VAL A 8 -10.87 6.52 -6.10
C VAL A 8 -9.64 6.80 -5.25
N CYS A 9 -8.83 5.77 -4.99
CA CYS A 9 -7.56 5.92 -4.28
C CYS A 9 -6.39 5.94 -5.27
N ILE A 10 -5.55 6.98 -5.19
CA ILE A 10 -4.43 7.22 -6.09
C ILE A 10 -3.18 7.50 -5.26
N SER A 11 -2.08 6.85 -5.60
CA SER A 11 -0.76 7.14 -5.06
C SER A 11 0.00 8.09 -5.98
N THR A 12 0.72 9.07 -5.41
CA THR A 12 1.62 9.94 -6.16
C THR A 12 3.07 9.46 -6.06
N ASP A 13 3.82 9.66 -7.14
CA ASP A 13 5.28 9.57 -7.12
C ASP A 13 5.90 10.97 -7.15
N GLU A 14 5.97 11.60 -5.97
CA GLU A 14 6.51 12.95 -5.78
C GLU A 14 8.01 12.93 -5.40
N GLY A 15 8.68 11.79 -5.63
CA GLY A 15 10.07 11.58 -5.28
C GLY A 15 10.30 11.20 -3.81
N TYR A 16 11.58 11.00 -3.47
CA TYR A 16 12.01 10.33 -2.25
C TYR A 16 11.39 10.93 -0.98
N GLY A 17 10.65 10.10 -0.24
CA GLY A 17 10.03 10.44 1.04
C GLY A 17 8.80 11.35 0.96
N LYS A 18 8.28 11.63 -0.24
CA LYS A 18 7.14 12.54 -0.46
C LYS A 18 5.88 11.86 -0.98
N ASN A 19 5.92 10.55 -1.25
CA ASN A 19 4.76 9.83 -1.75
C ASN A 19 3.55 9.96 -0.82
N MET A 20 2.41 10.28 -1.43
CA MET A 20 1.12 10.40 -0.78
C MET A 20 0.16 9.39 -1.39
N ILE A 21 -0.84 8.99 -0.61
CA ILE A 21 -2.05 8.33 -1.10
C ILE A 21 -3.20 9.26 -0.84
N PHE A 22 -4.01 9.51 -1.86
CA PHE A 22 -5.23 10.29 -1.80
C PHE A 22 -6.41 9.37 -2.05
N ALA A 23 -7.51 9.58 -1.32
CA ALA A 23 -8.82 9.16 -1.76
C ALA A 23 -9.64 10.38 -2.16
N VAL A 24 -10.26 10.28 -3.32
CA VAL A 24 -11.19 11.28 -3.83
C VAL A 24 -12.55 10.64 -4.02
N ASN A 25 -13.62 11.42 -3.83
CA ASN A 25 -14.96 10.97 -4.13
C ASN A 25 -15.09 10.75 -5.64
N LEU A 26 -15.66 9.60 -6.03
CA LEU A 26 -15.78 9.19 -7.43
C LEU A 26 -16.70 10.11 -8.24
N LYS A 27 -17.69 10.74 -7.60
CA LYS A 27 -18.71 11.54 -8.26
C LYS A 27 -18.22 12.93 -8.64
N ASP A 28 -17.48 13.60 -7.75
CA ASP A 28 -17.08 15.00 -7.91
C ASP A 28 -15.57 15.24 -7.85
N GLY A 29 -14.77 14.20 -7.56
CA GLY A 29 -13.32 14.28 -7.50
C GLY A 29 -12.77 15.01 -6.27
N VAL A 30 -13.61 15.33 -5.28
CA VAL A 30 -13.19 16.04 -4.07
C VAL A 30 -12.36 15.11 -3.17
N GLU A 31 -11.23 15.60 -2.65
CA GLU A 31 -10.39 14.89 -1.67
C GLU A 31 -11.23 14.56 -0.42
N VAL A 32 -11.29 13.27 -0.10
CA VAL A 32 -11.94 12.76 1.13
C VAL A 32 -10.89 12.61 2.22
N TRP A 33 -9.77 11.97 1.90
CA TRP A 33 -8.63 11.86 2.80
C TRP A 33 -7.32 11.79 2.02
N LYS A 34 -6.22 12.07 2.72
CA LYS A 34 -4.87 11.78 2.23
C LYS A 34 -3.96 11.35 3.36
N ILE A 35 -3.00 10.51 3.02
CA ILE A 35 -1.97 10.05 3.95
C ILE A 35 -0.61 10.03 3.29
N LYS A 36 0.42 10.18 4.12
CA LYS A 36 1.81 10.09 3.70
C LYS A 36 2.33 8.69 3.95
N ILE A 37 2.77 8.01 2.90
CA ILE A 37 3.52 6.74 2.98
C ILE A 37 4.90 7.00 2.38
N PRO A 38 5.90 7.37 3.20
CA PRO A 38 7.20 7.79 2.69
C PRO A 38 7.88 6.68 1.89
N ASN A 39 8.29 6.98 0.65
CA ASN A 39 8.93 6.01 -0.24
C ASN A 39 8.04 4.81 -0.55
N LEU A 40 6.75 5.03 -0.82
CA LEU A 40 5.87 4.00 -1.37
C LEU A 40 6.51 3.38 -2.63
N ARG A 41 6.65 2.05 -2.65
CA ARG A 41 7.31 1.30 -3.74
C ARG A 41 6.42 0.22 -4.35
N SER A 42 5.17 0.13 -3.89
CA SER A 42 4.20 -0.80 -4.44
C SER A 42 3.03 -0.09 -5.09
N ASN A 43 2.32 -0.84 -5.92
CA ASN A 43 0.92 -0.53 -6.19
C ASN A 43 0.09 -0.64 -4.90
N LEU A 44 -1.11 -0.08 -4.94
CA LEU A 44 -2.11 -0.26 -3.90
C LEU A 44 -2.97 -1.47 -4.24
N VAL A 45 -3.28 -2.28 -3.23
CA VAL A 45 -4.24 -3.40 -3.32
C VAL A 45 -5.34 -3.16 -2.30
N CYS A 46 -6.60 -3.37 -2.69
CA CYS A 46 -7.74 -3.27 -1.78
C CYS A 46 -8.36 -4.65 -1.58
N ILE A 47 -8.60 -5.03 -0.34
CA ILE A 47 -9.34 -6.24 0.04
C ILE A 47 -10.38 -5.82 1.07
N GLY A 48 -11.66 -5.96 0.72
CA GLY A 48 -12.76 -5.42 1.54
C GLY A 48 -12.55 -3.94 1.83
N THR A 49 -12.53 -3.58 3.10
CA THR A 49 -12.34 -2.20 3.59
C THR A 49 -10.87 -1.83 3.86
N THR A 50 -9.91 -2.67 3.48
CA THR A 50 -8.48 -2.45 3.78
C THR A 50 -7.66 -2.27 2.51
N ILE A 51 -6.87 -1.20 2.48
CA ILE A 51 -5.83 -0.94 1.49
C ILE A 51 -4.49 -1.44 2.03
N TYR A 52 -3.73 -2.10 1.16
CA TYR A 52 -2.42 -2.67 1.42
C TYR A 52 -1.37 -2.03 0.53
N CYS A 53 -0.23 -1.67 1.11
CA CYS A 53 0.92 -1.16 0.38
C CYS A 53 2.26 -1.43 1.09
N VAL A 54 3.36 -1.30 0.35
CA VAL A 54 4.73 -1.52 0.84
C VAL A 54 5.63 -0.33 0.49
N ASP A 55 6.40 0.12 1.47
CA ASP A 55 7.43 1.15 1.29
C ASP A 55 8.83 0.57 1.01
N ALA A 56 9.75 1.45 0.60
CA ALA A 56 11.14 1.10 0.29
C ALA A 56 11.94 0.54 1.49
N LYS A 57 11.43 0.65 2.71
CA LYS A 57 12.05 0.13 3.93
C LYS A 57 11.41 -1.18 4.41
N TYR A 58 10.60 -1.81 3.56
CA TYR A 58 9.85 -3.03 3.87
C TYR A 58 8.78 -2.83 4.93
N GLY A 59 8.31 -1.60 5.13
CA GLY A 59 7.10 -1.32 5.88
C GLY A 59 5.90 -1.77 5.07
N PHE A 60 5.18 -2.76 5.57
CA PHE A 60 3.88 -3.19 5.09
C PHE A 60 2.81 -2.46 5.86
N HIS A 61 1.96 -1.75 5.14
CA HIS A 61 0.94 -0.87 5.71
C HIS A 61 -0.44 -1.39 5.37
N ARG A 62 -1.31 -1.40 6.39
CA ARG A 62 -2.74 -1.63 6.28
C ARG A 62 -3.44 -0.31 6.59
N ILE A 63 -4.29 0.11 5.69
CA ILE A 63 -4.95 1.41 5.74
C ILE A 63 -6.45 1.17 5.60
N ASP A 64 -7.25 1.80 6.44
CA ASP A 64 -8.70 1.78 6.33
C ASP A 64 -9.13 2.59 5.09
N LEU A 65 -9.91 1.97 4.19
CA LEU A 65 -10.35 2.57 2.94
C LEU A 65 -11.23 3.81 3.16
N ALA A 66 -12.10 3.79 4.17
CA ALA A 66 -13.07 4.85 4.39
C ALA A 66 -12.42 6.11 4.97
N THR A 67 -11.45 5.94 5.86
CA THR A 67 -10.88 7.04 6.66
C THR A 67 -9.44 7.39 6.29
N GLY A 68 -8.74 6.51 5.58
CA GLY A 68 -7.30 6.63 5.37
C GLY A 68 -6.48 6.35 6.62
N ALA A 69 -7.08 5.95 7.74
CA ALA A 69 -6.34 5.69 8.97
C ALA A 69 -5.44 4.44 8.83
N THR A 70 -4.19 4.53 9.28
CA THR A 70 -3.31 3.35 9.34
C THR A 70 -3.82 2.39 10.42
N ILE A 71 -4.28 1.22 9.99
CA ILE A 71 -4.69 0.10 10.85
C ILE A 71 -3.45 -0.57 11.46
N GLN A 72 -2.44 -0.81 10.64
CA GLN A 72 -1.23 -1.53 11.03
C GLN A 72 -0.05 -1.11 10.16
N SER A 73 1.15 -1.09 10.73
CA SER A 73 2.40 -1.01 9.98
C SER A 73 3.41 -1.99 10.58
N VAL A 74 3.87 -2.95 9.78
CA VAL A 74 4.84 -3.97 10.20
C VAL A 74 6.00 -4.07 9.22
N LYS A 75 7.19 -4.42 9.72
CA LYS A 75 8.35 -4.67 8.87
C LYS A 75 8.32 -6.12 8.37
N LEU A 76 8.18 -6.32 7.06
CA LEU A 76 8.13 -7.67 6.45
C LEU A 76 9.43 -8.45 6.66
N PHE A 77 10.57 -7.77 6.55
CA PHE A 77 11.88 -8.39 6.64
C PHE A 77 12.68 -7.75 7.78
N LYS A 78 12.61 -8.35 8.98
CA LYS A 78 13.24 -7.82 10.19
C LYS A 78 14.76 -7.68 10.04
N ASP A 79 15.41 -8.71 9.49
CA ASP A 79 16.88 -8.82 9.46
C ASP A 79 17.51 -8.30 8.16
N ARG A 80 16.72 -7.75 7.24
CA ARG A 80 17.26 -7.24 5.98
C ARG A 80 17.70 -5.79 6.10
N PRO A 81 18.90 -5.46 5.60
CA PRO A 81 19.35 -4.07 5.53
C PRO A 81 18.40 -3.28 4.63
N VAL A 82 17.93 -2.17 5.16
CA VAL A 82 17.16 -1.19 4.40
C VAL A 82 18.14 -0.52 3.45
N THR A 83 18.08 -0.88 2.17
CA THR A 83 18.82 -0.18 1.13
C THR A 83 17.94 0.92 0.55
N ASN A 84 18.54 1.98 0.03
CA ASN A 84 17.79 3.01 -0.69
C ASN A 84 17.25 2.53 -2.06
N ASN A 85 17.59 1.30 -2.46
CA ASN A 85 17.20 0.68 -3.72
C ASN A 85 16.42 -0.62 -3.45
N ALA A 86 15.36 -0.56 -2.65
CA ALA A 86 14.40 -1.64 -2.64
C ALA A 86 13.79 -1.79 -4.04
N PRO A 87 13.66 -3.03 -4.56
CA PRO A 87 13.06 -3.28 -5.86
C PRO A 87 11.61 -2.79 -5.87
N ASP A 88 11.08 -2.49 -7.05
CA ASP A 88 9.64 -2.33 -7.22
C ASP A 88 8.94 -3.58 -6.69
N THR A 89 7.99 -3.37 -5.79
CA THR A 89 7.28 -4.44 -5.08
C THR A 89 5.87 -4.48 -5.63
N TYR A 90 5.50 -5.58 -6.30
CA TYR A 90 4.12 -5.76 -6.74
C TYR A 90 3.35 -6.49 -5.68
N LEU A 91 2.15 -5.96 -5.41
CA LEU A 91 1.15 -6.57 -4.55
C LEU A 91 0.01 -7.06 -5.43
N VAL A 92 -0.39 -8.32 -5.26
CA VAL A 92 -1.57 -8.91 -5.89
C VAL A 92 -2.38 -9.62 -4.81
N SER A 93 -3.70 -9.61 -4.93
CA SER A 93 -4.60 -10.36 -4.05
C SER A 93 -5.42 -11.38 -4.84
N ASP A 94 -5.63 -12.55 -4.23
CA ASP A 94 -6.70 -13.49 -4.59
C ASP A 94 -7.72 -13.57 -3.45
N GLY A 95 -8.43 -12.47 -3.23
CA GLY A 95 -9.36 -12.30 -2.12
C GLY A 95 -8.64 -12.17 -0.78
N GLU A 96 -8.13 -13.26 -0.23
CA GLU A 96 -7.56 -13.34 1.12
C GLU A 96 -6.05 -13.55 1.13
N ILE A 97 -5.46 -13.95 0.00
CA ILE A 97 -4.02 -14.18 -0.10
C ILE A 97 -3.38 -12.95 -0.72
N LEU A 98 -2.41 -12.36 -0.02
CA LEU A 98 -1.56 -11.32 -0.56
C LEU A 98 -0.24 -11.91 -1.05
N LEU A 99 0.07 -11.60 -2.31
CA LEU A 99 1.32 -11.94 -2.97
C LEU A 99 2.23 -10.71 -3.00
N VAL A 100 3.46 -10.87 -2.53
CA VAL A 100 4.48 -9.82 -2.49
C VAL A 100 5.69 -10.26 -3.31
N THR A 101 6.05 -9.49 -4.34
CA THR A 101 7.28 -9.75 -5.10
C THR A 101 8.45 -8.91 -4.56
N TYR A 102 9.60 -9.54 -4.32
CA TYR A 102 10.83 -8.83 -3.92
C TYR A 102 12.04 -9.43 -4.61
N GLN A 103 12.79 -8.64 -5.41
CA GLN A 103 14.08 -9.03 -6.01
C GLN A 103 14.10 -10.53 -6.43
N TYR A 104 13.13 -10.98 -7.22
CA TYR A 104 12.98 -12.37 -7.72
C TYR A 104 12.31 -13.42 -6.82
N HIS A 105 11.88 -13.07 -5.61
CA HIS A 105 11.10 -13.94 -4.73
C HIS A 105 9.63 -13.55 -4.69
N LEU A 106 8.76 -14.56 -4.61
CA LEU A 106 7.33 -14.42 -4.36
C LEU A 106 7.04 -14.91 -2.93
N PHE A 107 6.40 -14.06 -2.12
CA PHE A 107 5.89 -14.42 -0.81
C PHE A 107 4.37 -14.41 -0.86
N ALA A 108 3.74 -15.44 -0.31
CA ALA A 108 2.30 -15.53 -0.15
C ALA A 108 1.98 -15.56 1.34
N SER A 109 0.98 -14.79 1.76
CA SER A 109 0.48 -14.82 3.13
C SER A 109 -0.99 -14.47 3.14
N ASP A 110 -1.68 -14.94 4.17
CA ASP A 110 -3.00 -14.44 4.53
C ASP A 110 -2.92 -12.92 4.78
N ALA A 111 -3.81 -12.16 4.12
CA ALA A 111 -3.89 -10.71 4.20
C ALA A 111 -4.33 -10.20 5.58
N LEU A 112 -4.94 -11.07 6.39
CA LEU A 112 -5.32 -10.82 7.78
C LEU A 112 -4.22 -11.23 8.78
N GLY A 113 -3.26 -12.06 8.36
CA GLY A 113 -2.27 -12.71 9.23
C GLY A 113 -0.87 -12.08 9.31
N PHE A 114 -0.63 -10.92 8.68
CA PHE A 114 0.67 -10.22 8.72
C PHE A 114 0.97 -9.48 10.04
#